data_AF-A0A2T2VGD6-F1
#
_entry.id   AF-A0A2T2VGD6-F1
#
_cell.length_a   1.000
_cell.length_b   1.000
_cell.length_c   1.000
_cell.angle_alpha   90.00
_cell.angle_beta   90.00
_cell.angle_gamma   90.00
#
_symmetry.space_group_name_H-M   'P 1'
#
loop_
_entity.id
_entity.type
_entity.pdbx_description
1 polymer ?
#
loop_
_entity_poly.entity_id
_entity_poly.type
_entity_poly.pdbx_seq_one_letter_code
_entity_poly.pdbx_strand_id
1 'polypeptide(L)'
;MSYSAASETAGPNEPPVETEAVDRSDIVVKANQLIRGRINWTKLEHRVVAMLVAQLSQEDKTFEMQRVHISELMDMAQVSSHDIYNRAEEVCRKLLNQKVHVRTRTEGGRRVYQGYNCLSTCRYVEGSGYIEAKFNDDMKPFLLQLKRQFTMYRLQNFMRLGSQHSMRVYELIKMQEGLRHLCLSVEELREVLCCKHTYERFSDFRRHVLERARTEIRDTCDTYYTYSVERDGRTPVRVRFFIHRWDESETPTPLPRDGNEGGAGSCDRTRGDDKVGAADKIGSQRPGENAREWEMSPDGAPAAEVASPSRLLERAEDQYNLYVS
;
A
#
# COMPACT_ATOMS: atom_id res chain seq x y z
N MET A 1 23.51 63.49 4.03
CA MET A 1 24.43 62.49 4.62
C MET A 1 24.03 62.35 6.07
N SER A 2 23.12 61.40 6.37
CA SER A 2 23.38 60.14 7.10
C SER A 2 23.39 60.33 8.62
N TYR A 3 22.39 59.80 9.33
CA TYR A 3 22.44 58.52 10.05
C TYR A 3 21.07 58.19 10.69
N SER A 4 20.68 56.92 10.63
CA SER A 4 19.36 56.38 11.00
C SER A 4 19.47 55.40 12.17
N ALA A 5 18.59 55.61 13.15
CA ALA A 5 17.93 54.72 14.11
C ALA A 5 18.59 53.43 14.65
N ALA A 6 18.84 53.48 15.97
CA ALA A 6 18.34 52.61 17.05
C ALA A 6 18.43 51.07 16.93
N SER A 7 19.16 50.50 17.89
CA SER A 7 19.16 49.10 18.31
C SER A 7 18.05 48.83 19.32
N GLU A 8 17.32 47.71 19.18
CA GLU A 8 16.57 47.10 20.29
C GLU A 8 16.64 45.57 20.24
N THR A 9 17.36 45.05 21.25
CA THR A 9 17.18 43.80 22.02
C THR A 9 16.85 42.46 21.34
N ALA A 10 17.79 41.52 21.51
CA ALA A 10 17.69 40.11 21.22
C ALA A 10 16.80 39.33 22.22
N GLY A 11 16.01 38.38 21.70
CA GLY A 11 15.42 37.24 22.42
C GLY A 11 16.04 35.91 21.93
N PRO A 12 15.91 34.80 22.69
CA PRO A 12 16.87 33.70 22.68
C PRO A 12 16.64 32.67 21.57
N ASN A 13 17.76 32.17 21.01
CA ASN A 13 17.95 30.92 20.27
C ASN A 13 16.72 30.02 20.08
N GLU A 14 16.06 30.14 18.94
CA GLU A 14 15.48 28.97 18.28
C GLU A 14 16.52 28.44 17.28
N PRO A 15 16.91 27.15 17.35
CA PRO A 15 17.74 26.59 16.29
C PRO A 15 16.97 26.65 14.98
N PRO A 16 17.63 26.95 13.84
CA PRO A 16 16.95 26.93 12.56
C PRO A 16 16.40 25.51 12.35
N VAL A 17 15.09 25.40 12.09
CA VAL A 17 14.48 24.17 11.61
C VAL A 17 15.18 23.84 10.30
N GLU A 18 16.14 22.91 10.34
CA GLU A 18 16.80 22.36 9.18
C GLU A 18 15.72 21.67 8.35
N THR A 19 15.13 22.42 7.44
CA THR A 19 14.32 21.86 6.37
C THR A 19 15.32 21.17 5.47
N GLU A 20 15.62 19.90 5.75
CA GLU A 20 16.49 19.08 4.90
C GLU A 20 16.00 19.26 3.45
N ALA A 21 16.86 19.84 2.63
CA ALA A 21 16.58 19.98 1.20
C ALA A 21 16.49 18.56 0.64
N VAL A 22 15.25 18.07 0.45
CA VAL A 22 15.00 16.75 -0.12
C VAL A 22 15.66 16.72 -1.49
N ASP A 23 16.72 15.92 -1.64
CA ASP A 23 17.34 15.70 -2.94
C ASP A 23 16.27 15.11 -3.86
N ARG A 24 16.14 15.64 -5.07
CA ARG A 24 15.13 15.16 -6.02
C ARG A 24 15.35 13.68 -6.38
N SER A 25 16.59 13.20 -6.24
CA SER A 25 16.96 11.79 -6.42
C SER A 25 16.30 10.84 -5.40
N ASP A 26 15.68 11.37 -4.34
CA ASP A 26 14.97 10.60 -3.32
C ASP A 26 13.47 10.44 -3.59
N ILE A 27 12.91 11.03 -4.65
CA ILE A 27 11.46 10.98 -4.92
C ILE A 27 11.16 10.18 -6.18
N VAL A 28 10.27 9.20 -6.06
CA VAL A 28 9.76 8.43 -7.19
C VAL A 28 8.41 8.99 -7.61
N VAL A 29 8.25 9.31 -8.90
CA VAL A 29 7.00 9.81 -9.48
C VAL A 29 6.46 8.84 -10.52
N LYS A 30 5.21 8.38 -10.36
CA LYS A 30 4.56 7.45 -11.29
C LYS A 30 3.11 7.83 -11.52
N ALA A 31 2.59 7.64 -12.73
CA ALA A 31 1.17 7.75 -12.99
C ALA A 31 0.38 6.72 -12.17
N ASN A 32 -0.79 7.11 -11.66
CA ASN A 32 -1.68 6.23 -10.89
C ASN A 32 -2.10 5.00 -11.71
N GLN A 33 -2.22 5.16 -13.03
CA GLN A 33 -2.51 4.06 -13.95
C GLN A 33 -1.39 3.01 -13.98
N LEU A 34 -0.12 3.42 -13.87
CA LEU A 34 1.02 2.51 -13.76
C LEU A 34 1.00 1.78 -12.41
N ILE A 35 0.69 2.49 -11.32
CA ILE A 35 0.57 1.89 -9.98
C ILE A 35 -0.55 0.86 -9.91
N ARG A 36 -1.70 1.10 -10.56
CA ARG A 36 -2.79 0.11 -10.65
C ARG A 36 -2.53 -1.00 -11.67
N GLY A 37 -1.48 -0.89 -12.48
CA GLY A 37 -1.10 -1.89 -13.47
C GLY A 37 -0.68 -3.21 -12.84
N ARG A 38 -0.76 -4.29 -13.61
CA ARG A 38 -0.22 -5.60 -13.20
C ARG A 38 1.27 -5.64 -13.50
N ILE A 39 2.08 -5.73 -12.44
CA ILE A 39 3.54 -5.74 -12.49
C ILE A 39 4.05 -6.95 -11.69
N ASN A 40 4.74 -7.89 -12.35
CA ASN A 40 5.25 -9.10 -11.72
C ASN A 40 6.77 -9.04 -11.58
N TRP A 41 7.26 -8.01 -10.89
CA TRP A 41 8.68 -7.81 -10.64
C TRP A 41 9.10 -8.44 -9.32
N THR A 42 10.33 -8.93 -9.28
CA THR A 42 10.97 -9.29 -8.00
C THR A 42 11.29 -8.03 -7.19
N LYS A 43 11.63 -8.21 -5.91
CA LYS A 43 12.05 -7.08 -5.05
C LYS A 43 13.22 -6.29 -5.64
N LEU A 44 14.21 -7.00 -6.18
CA LEU A 44 15.41 -6.38 -6.75
C LEU A 44 15.07 -5.61 -8.04
N GLU A 45 14.22 -6.19 -8.89
CA GLU A 45 13.69 -5.51 -10.08
C GLU A 45 12.90 -4.24 -9.72
N HIS A 46 12.04 -4.30 -8.70
CA HIS A 46 11.31 -3.14 -8.18
C HIS A 46 12.25 -2.02 -7.73
N ARG A 47 13.33 -2.36 -7.01
CA ARG A 47 14.34 -1.41 -6.54
C ARG A 47 15.10 -0.75 -7.69
N VAL A 48 15.59 -1.55 -8.65
CA VAL A 48 16.28 -1.03 -9.83
C VAL A 48 15.38 -0.06 -10.60
N VAL A 49 14.13 -0.44 -10.87
CA VAL A 49 13.21 0.46 -11.60
C VAL A 49 12.87 1.70 -10.78
N ALA A 50 12.70 1.59 -9.46
CA ALA A 50 12.45 2.76 -8.61
C ALA A 50 13.62 3.76 -8.64
N MET A 51 14.87 3.28 -8.59
CA MET A 51 16.07 4.13 -8.74
C MET A 51 16.13 4.79 -10.13
N LEU A 52 15.82 4.05 -11.20
CA LEU A 52 15.75 4.61 -12.55
C LEU A 52 14.69 5.71 -12.66
N VAL A 53 13.51 5.51 -12.08
CA VAL A 53 12.43 6.52 -12.09
C VAL A 53 12.82 7.74 -11.27
N ALA A 54 13.50 7.58 -10.13
CA ALA A 54 13.92 8.70 -9.27
C ALA A 54 14.97 9.61 -9.94
N GLN A 55 15.70 9.11 -10.93
CA GLN A 55 16.64 9.89 -11.74
C GLN A 55 15.97 10.70 -12.86
N LEU A 56 14.67 10.54 -13.10
CA LEU A 56 13.95 11.27 -14.15
C LEU A 56 13.56 12.68 -13.70
N SER A 57 13.67 13.67 -14.60
CA SER A 57 13.14 15.00 -14.39
C SER A 57 11.72 15.12 -14.94
N GLN A 58 10.89 15.94 -14.28
CA GLN A 58 9.53 16.24 -14.76
C GLN A 58 9.53 16.99 -16.11
N GLU A 59 10.65 17.64 -16.44
CA GLU A 59 10.82 18.43 -17.67
C GLU A 59 11.29 17.59 -18.86
N ASP A 60 11.70 16.34 -18.62
CA ASP A 60 12.22 15.46 -19.66
C ASP A 60 11.16 15.19 -20.73
N LYS A 61 11.60 15.17 -21.99
CA LYS A 61 10.77 14.86 -23.16
C LYS A 61 11.05 13.45 -23.71
N THR A 62 12.22 12.91 -23.39
CA THR A 62 12.75 11.66 -23.92
C THR A 62 13.51 10.94 -22.83
N PHE A 63 13.54 9.60 -22.89
CA PHE A 63 14.35 8.82 -21.99
C PHE A 63 15.79 8.74 -22.46
N GLU A 64 16.71 9.02 -21.54
CA GLU A 64 18.15 8.83 -21.74
C GLU A 64 18.62 7.50 -21.13
N MET A 65 19.88 7.18 -21.36
CA MET A 65 20.51 6.02 -20.74
C MET A 65 20.87 6.37 -19.29
N GLN A 66 20.35 5.60 -18.34
CA GLN A 66 20.52 5.83 -16.91
C GLN A 66 21.35 4.73 -16.28
N ARG A 67 21.98 5.03 -15.14
CA ARG A 67 22.87 4.10 -14.42
C ARG A 67 22.37 3.89 -12.99
N VAL A 68 22.33 2.64 -12.56
CA VAL A 68 22.05 2.25 -11.18
C VAL A 68 23.29 1.57 -10.62
N HIS A 69 23.96 2.22 -9.67
CA HIS A 69 25.10 1.63 -8.97
C HIS A 69 24.61 0.55 -8.00
N ILE A 70 25.23 -0.63 -8.08
CA ILE A 70 24.84 -1.77 -7.25
C ILE A 70 25.17 -1.51 -5.78
N SER A 71 26.29 -0.83 -5.49
CA SER A 71 26.66 -0.39 -4.14
C SER A 71 25.59 0.48 -3.52
N GLU A 72 25.15 1.50 -4.24
CA GLU A 72 24.11 2.44 -3.78
C GLU A 72 22.76 1.73 -3.56
N LEU A 73 22.39 0.82 -4.47
CA LEU A 73 21.20 -0.01 -4.31
C LEU A 73 21.25 -0.84 -3.03
N MET A 74 22.41 -1.44 -2.73
CA MET A 74 22.64 -2.25 -1.53
C MET A 74 22.57 -1.41 -0.26
N ASP A 75 23.18 -0.23 -0.27
CA ASP A 75 23.21 0.70 0.86
C ASP A 75 21.79 1.18 1.20
N MET A 76 21.04 1.66 0.21
CA MET A 76 19.64 2.09 0.39
C MET A 76 18.72 0.95 0.84
N ALA A 77 18.94 -0.25 0.30
CA ALA A 77 18.16 -1.43 0.64
C ALA A 77 18.56 -2.06 1.98
N GLN A 78 19.67 -1.61 2.59
CA GLN A 78 20.29 -2.20 3.78
C GLN A 78 20.59 -3.70 3.60
N VAL A 79 21.17 -4.07 2.46
CA VAL A 79 21.53 -5.46 2.13
C VAL A 79 23.03 -5.57 1.88
N SER A 80 23.72 -6.46 2.59
CA SER A 80 25.17 -6.67 2.49
C SER A 80 25.60 -7.83 1.57
N SER A 81 24.70 -8.30 0.69
CA SER A 81 24.92 -9.52 -0.08
C SER A 81 25.68 -9.25 -1.38
N HIS A 82 26.93 -9.73 -1.45
CA HIS A 82 27.72 -9.74 -2.69
C HIS A 82 27.05 -10.51 -3.84
N ASP A 83 26.08 -11.37 -3.55
CA ASP A 83 25.34 -12.13 -4.56
C ASP A 83 24.52 -11.23 -5.51
N ILE A 84 24.26 -9.98 -5.13
CA ILE A 84 23.56 -9.03 -6.01
C ILE A 84 24.37 -8.72 -7.28
N TYR A 85 25.70 -8.66 -7.19
CA TYR A 85 26.56 -8.49 -8.37
C TYR A 85 26.45 -9.68 -9.33
N ASN A 86 26.41 -10.90 -8.78
CA ASN A 86 26.26 -12.13 -9.57
C ASN A 86 24.87 -12.23 -10.22
N ARG A 87 23.84 -11.65 -9.59
CA ARG A 87 22.47 -11.62 -10.10
C ARG A 87 22.19 -10.46 -11.07
N ALA A 88 23.12 -9.52 -11.24
CA ALA A 88 22.89 -8.30 -12.04
C ALA A 88 22.50 -8.62 -13.49
N GLU A 89 23.18 -9.59 -14.12
CA GLU A 89 22.84 -10.05 -15.47
C GLU A 89 21.43 -10.65 -15.52
N GLU A 90 21.07 -11.51 -14.55
CA GLU A 90 19.76 -12.12 -14.47
C GLU A 90 18.65 -11.07 -14.31
N VAL A 91 18.89 -10.04 -13.48
CA VAL A 91 17.99 -8.91 -13.28
C VAL A 91 17.79 -8.15 -14.59
N CYS A 92 18.88 -7.83 -15.32
CA CYS A 92 18.79 -7.15 -16.62
C CYS A 92 17.93 -7.95 -17.61
N ARG A 93 18.20 -9.26 -17.72
CA ARG A 93 17.44 -10.16 -18.60
C ARG A 93 15.97 -10.24 -18.20
N LYS A 94 15.66 -10.30 -16.92
CA LYS A 94 14.28 -10.31 -16.43
C LYS A 94 13.60 -8.98 -16.75
N LEU A 95 14.18 -7.84 -16.36
CA LEU A 95 13.62 -6.51 -16.58
C LEU A 95 13.31 -6.21 -18.06
N LEU A 96 14.17 -6.65 -18.99
CA LEU A 96 13.90 -6.52 -20.43
C LEU A 96 12.64 -7.27 -20.89
N ASN A 97 12.36 -8.41 -20.27
CA ASN A 97 11.19 -9.23 -20.59
C ASN A 97 9.93 -8.81 -19.82
N GLN A 98 10.04 -7.84 -18.92
CA GLN A 98 8.92 -7.45 -18.09
C GLN A 98 7.95 -6.53 -18.83
N LYS A 99 6.68 -6.90 -18.74
CA LYS A 99 5.57 -6.15 -19.32
C LYS A 99 4.76 -5.49 -18.21
N VAL A 100 4.41 -4.24 -18.43
CA VAL A 100 3.40 -3.53 -17.65
C VAL A 100 2.07 -3.70 -18.36
N HIS A 101 1.09 -4.29 -17.69
CA HIS A 101 -0.26 -4.43 -18.24
C HIS A 101 -1.19 -3.39 -17.66
N VAL A 102 -1.77 -2.60 -18.54
CA VAL A 102 -2.72 -1.55 -18.21
C VAL A 102 -4.06 -1.88 -18.85
N ARG A 103 -5.14 -1.73 -18.07
CA ARG A 103 -6.50 -1.82 -18.57
C ARG A 103 -7.11 -0.43 -18.64
N THR A 104 -7.67 -0.10 -19.79
CA THR A 104 -8.33 1.18 -20.07
C THR A 104 -9.71 0.90 -20.69
N ARG A 105 -10.50 1.95 -20.95
CA ARG A 105 -11.78 1.87 -21.67
C ARG A 105 -11.72 2.78 -22.89
N THR A 106 -12.28 2.33 -24.01
CA THR A 106 -12.55 3.22 -25.16
C THR A 106 -13.64 4.23 -24.82
N GLU A 107 -13.78 5.29 -25.61
CA GLU A 107 -14.93 6.21 -25.56
C GLU A 107 -16.28 5.48 -25.61
N GLY A 108 -16.39 4.40 -26.38
CA GLY A 108 -17.57 3.53 -26.42
C GLY A 108 -17.70 2.52 -25.27
N GLY A 109 -17.00 2.70 -24.15
CA GLY A 109 -17.10 1.88 -22.94
C GLY A 109 -16.47 0.48 -23.00
N ARG A 110 -15.93 0.04 -24.14
CA ARG A 110 -15.27 -1.27 -24.28
C ARG A 110 -13.96 -1.32 -23.52
N ARG A 111 -13.71 -2.45 -22.84
CA ARG A 111 -12.43 -2.70 -22.13
C ARG A 111 -11.30 -2.89 -23.13
N VAL A 112 -10.21 -2.15 -22.94
CA VAL A 112 -8.98 -2.24 -23.73
C VAL A 112 -7.88 -2.78 -22.84
N TYR A 113 -7.18 -3.80 -23.34
CA TYR A 113 -5.98 -4.34 -22.73
C TYR A 113 -4.76 -3.89 -23.54
N GLN A 114 -3.78 -3.30 -22.86
CA GLN A 114 -2.53 -2.90 -23.47
C GLN A 114 -1.36 -3.34 -22.60
N GLY A 115 -0.36 -3.95 -23.25
CA GLY A 115 0.90 -4.34 -22.62
C GLY A 115 2.01 -3.44 -23.12
N TYR A 116 2.81 -2.92 -22.20
CA TYR A 116 3.96 -2.07 -22.48
C TYR A 116 5.23 -2.78 -22.06
N ASN A 117 6.27 -2.75 -22.89
CA ASN A 117 7.60 -3.16 -22.44
C ASN A 117 8.17 -2.03 -21.59
N CYS A 118 8.65 -2.34 -20.39
CA CYS A 118 9.11 -1.31 -19.45
C CYS A 118 10.41 -0.65 -19.95
N LEU A 119 11.40 -1.46 -20.33
CA LEU A 119 12.72 -1.00 -20.78
C LEU A 119 12.92 -1.31 -22.25
N SER A 120 13.55 -0.38 -22.97
CA SER A 120 14.02 -0.59 -24.34
C SER A 120 15.42 -1.21 -24.36
N THR A 121 16.24 -0.91 -23.35
CA THR A 121 17.60 -1.44 -23.19
C THR A 121 17.90 -1.62 -21.72
N CYS A 122 18.55 -2.73 -21.37
CA CYS A 122 19.10 -2.97 -20.04
C CYS A 122 20.36 -3.83 -20.22
N ARG A 123 21.48 -3.36 -19.70
CA ARG A 123 22.76 -4.06 -19.81
C ARG A 123 23.56 -3.93 -18.53
N TYR A 124 24.37 -4.95 -18.28
CA TYR A 124 25.35 -5.00 -17.22
C TYR A 124 26.66 -5.42 -17.84
N VAL A 125 27.73 -4.67 -17.55
CA VAL A 125 29.10 -5.08 -17.91
C VAL A 125 29.73 -5.67 -16.67
N GLU A 126 30.24 -6.90 -16.75
CA GLU A 126 30.85 -7.57 -15.62
C GLU A 126 32.00 -6.71 -15.04
N GLY A 127 32.05 -6.58 -13.71
CA GLY A 127 33.03 -5.76 -13.01
C GLY A 127 32.77 -4.24 -13.06
N SER A 128 31.78 -3.76 -13.81
CA SER A 128 31.46 -2.32 -13.87
C SER A 128 30.83 -1.78 -12.58
N GLY A 129 30.15 -2.65 -11.82
CA GLY A 129 29.47 -2.28 -10.57
C GLY A 129 28.16 -1.50 -10.76
N TYR A 130 27.67 -1.35 -11.99
CA TYR A 130 26.40 -0.67 -12.27
C TYR A 130 25.57 -1.35 -13.36
N ILE A 131 24.26 -1.20 -13.29
CA ILE A 131 23.31 -1.57 -14.34
C ILE A 131 23.00 -0.33 -15.16
N GLU A 132 23.08 -0.42 -16.49
CA GLU A 132 22.61 0.64 -17.37
C GLU A 132 21.25 0.26 -17.96
N ALA A 133 20.26 1.14 -17.85
CA ALA A 133 18.96 0.93 -18.48
C ALA A 133 18.41 2.19 -19.15
N LYS A 134 17.53 1.99 -20.14
CA LYS A 134 16.73 3.04 -20.77
C LYS A 134 15.27 2.57 -20.84
N PHE A 135 14.35 3.41 -20.39
CA PHE A 135 12.91 3.14 -20.52
C PHE A 135 12.48 3.07 -21.98
N ASN A 136 11.42 2.33 -22.25
CA ASN A 136 10.78 2.38 -23.56
C ASN A 136 10.04 3.71 -23.73
N ASP A 137 10.05 4.30 -24.93
CA ASP A 137 9.32 5.54 -25.22
C ASP A 137 7.82 5.42 -24.97
N ASP A 138 7.24 4.22 -25.08
CA ASP A 138 5.83 3.99 -24.75
C ASP A 138 5.53 4.19 -23.24
N MET A 139 6.57 4.26 -22.39
CA MET A 139 6.43 4.55 -20.96
C MET A 139 6.28 6.04 -20.65
N LYS A 140 6.47 6.93 -21.63
CA LYS A 140 6.37 8.39 -21.45
C LYS A 140 5.08 8.83 -20.75
N PRO A 141 3.89 8.35 -21.12
CA PRO A 141 2.63 8.77 -20.48
C PRO A 141 2.54 8.40 -19.00
N PHE A 142 3.40 7.50 -18.51
CA PHE A 142 3.37 6.98 -17.15
C PHE A 142 4.46 7.54 -16.24
N LEU A 143 5.50 8.14 -16.81
CA LEU A 143 6.72 8.54 -16.08
C LEU A 143 7.14 9.99 -16.34
N LEU A 144 6.84 10.56 -17.51
CA LEU A 144 7.27 11.92 -17.88
C LEU A 144 6.08 12.89 -17.95
N GLN A 145 6.34 14.16 -17.65
CA GLN A 145 5.39 15.27 -17.81
C GLN A 145 4.01 15.03 -17.18
N LEU A 146 4.00 14.31 -16.06
CA LEU A 146 2.78 13.95 -15.34
C LEU A 146 2.20 15.19 -14.66
N LYS A 147 1.08 15.70 -15.18
CA LYS A 147 0.42 16.91 -14.62
C LYS A 147 -0.67 16.59 -13.61
N ARG A 148 -1.31 15.42 -13.73
CA ARG A 148 -2.46 15.00 -12.91
C ARG A 148 -2.40 13.49 -12.71
N GLN A 149 -3.08 13.01 -11.66
CA GLN A 149 -3.23 11.57 -11.37
C GLN A 149 -1.90 10.82 -11.34
N PHE A 150 -0.94 11.36 -10.60
CA PHE A 150 0.32 10.68 -10.29
C PHE A 150 0.47 10.54 -8.78
N THR A 151 1.38 9.66 -8.40
CA THR A 151 1.76 9.40 -7.02
C THR A 151 3.22 9.72 -6.87
N MET A 152 3.56 10.33 -5.73
CA MET A 152 4.92 10.58 -5.30
C MET A 152 5.17 9.82 -3.99
N TYR A 153 6.35 9.23 -3.86
CA TYR A 153 6.77 8.59 -2.62
C TYR A 153 8.29 8.62 -2.46
N ARG A 154 8.76 8.53 -1.21
CA ARG A 154 10.18 8.52 -0.89
C ARG A 154 10.82 7.20 -1.31
N LEU A 155 11.88 7.27 -2.10
CA LEU A 155 12.66 6.13 -2.56
C LEU A 155 13.21 5.34 -1.37
N GLN A 156 13.79 6.02 -0.37
CA GLN A 156 14.35 5.36 0.82
C GLN A 156 13.33 4.46 1.55
N ASN A 157 12.11 4.94 1.75
CA ASN A 157 11.03 4.16 2.38
C ASN A 157 10.71 2.90 1.56
N PHE A 158 10.63 3.05 0.23
CA PHE A 158 10.36 1.97 -0.69
C PHE A 158 11.50 0.92 -0.74
N MET A 159 12.76 1.37 -0.72
CA MET A 159 13.94 0.51 -0.84
C MET A 159 14.08 -0.46 0.33
N ARG A 160 13.73 -0.02 1.54
CA ARG A 160 13.83 -0.81 2.78
C ARG A 160 12.74 -1.89 2.92
N LEU A 161 11.66 -1.83 2.15
CA LEU A 161 10.60 -2.86 2.20
C LEU A 161 11.13 -4.24 1.80
N GLY A 162 10.77 -5.25 2.58
CA GLY A 162 11.33 -6.60 2.52
C GLY A 162 10.54 -7.57 1.64
N SER A 163 9.33 -7.20 1.22
CA SER A 163 8.44 -7.99 0.37
C SER A 163 7.98 -7.20 -0.85
N GLN A 164 7.95 -7.85 -2.02
CA GLN A 164 7.42 -7.25 -3.25
C GLN A 164 5.94 -6.87 -3.08
N HIS A 165 5.19 -7.64 -2.28
CA HIS A 165 3.80 -7.30 -1.98
C HIS A 165 3.71 -6.06 -1.10
N SER A 166 4.59 -5.89 -0.10
CA SER A 166 4.64 -4.66 0.71
C SER A 166 4.96 -3.45 -0.14
N MET A 167 5.93 -3.56 -1.07
CA MET A 167 6.27 -2.50 -2.02
C MET A 167 5.05 -2.06 -2.84
N ARG A 168 4.30 -3.02 -3.40
CA ARG A 168 3.10 -2.75 -4.20
C ARG A 168 1.95 -2.18 -3.38
N VAL A 169 1.74 -2.69 -2.16
CA VAL A 169 0.73 -2.14 -1.23
C VAL A 169 1.10 -0.72 -0.84
N TYR A 170 2.37 -0.43 -0.54
CA TYR A 170 2.82 0.92 -0.22
C TYR A 170 2.53 1.91 -1.35
N GLU A 171 2.81 1.55 -2.61
CA GLU A 171 2.46 2.39 -3.77
C GLU A 171 0.94 2.63 -3.87
N LEU A 172 0.11 1.60 -3.65
CA LEU A 172 -1.35 1.74 -3.67
C LEU A 172 -1.86 2.67 -2.56
N ILE A 173 -1.27 2.58 -1.38
CA ILE A 173 -1.62 3.42 -0.23
C ILE A 173 -1.17 4.86 -0.49
N LYS A 174 0.06 5.09 -0.96
CA LYS A 174 0.54 6.43 -1.33
C LYS A 174 -0.31 7.08 -2.42
N MET A 175 -0.81 6.29 -3.38
CA MET A 175 -1.71 6.77 -4.44
C MET A 175 -3.03 7.36 -3.90
N GLN A 176 -3.53 6.85 -2.79
CA GLN A 176 -4.78 7.31 -2.16
C GLN A 176 -4.55 8.08 -0.87
N GLU A 177 -3.30 8.48 -0.61
CA GLU A 177 -2.92 9.12 0.65
C GLU A 177 -3.76 10.36 0.93
N GLY A 178 -4.02 11.21 -0.07
CA GLY A 178 -4.83 12.42 0.08
C GLY A 178 -6.31 12.16 0.43
N LEU A 179 -6.87 11.04 -0.04
CA LEU A 179 -8.26 10.65 0.21
C LEU A 179 -8.43 9.81 1.49
N ARG A 180 -7.32 9.36 2.08
CA ARG A 180 -7.26 8.55 3.31
C ARG A 180 -8.00 7.21 3.27
N HIS A 181 -8.60 6.86 2.15
CA HIS A 181 -9.39 5.65 1.98
C HIS A 181 -9.15 5.01 0.60
N LEU A 182 -9.00 3.68 0.57
CA LEU A 182 -8.91 2.88 -0.66
C LEU A 182 -9.78 1.64 -0.49
N CYS A 183 -10.71 1.40 -1.42
CA CYS A 183 -11.51 0.18 -1.47
C CYS A 183 -11.23 -0.58 -2.76
N LEU A 184 -10.92 -1.87 -2.64
CA LEU A 184 -10.69 -2.78 -3.76
C LEU A 184 -11.40 -4.10 -3.50
N SER A 185 -11.90 -4.75 -4.55
CA SER A 185 -12.34 -6.14 -4.40
C SER A 185 -11.16 -7.06 -4.09
N VAL A 186 -11.43 -8.21 -3.48
CA VAL A 186 -10.39 -9.21 -3.21
C VAL A 186 -9.74 -9.68 -4.52
N GLU A 187 -10.53 -9.84 -5.58
CA GLU A 187 -10.05 -10.21 -6.91
C GLU A 187 -9.16 -9.14 -7.53
N GLU A 188 -9.58 -7.87 -7.48
CA GLU A 188 -8.81 -6.74 -7.98
C GLU A 188 -7.47 -6.62 -7.25
N LEU A 189 -7.49 -6.72 -5.92
CA LEU A 189 -6.30 -6.62 -5.11
C LEU A 189 -5.32 -7.77 -5.42
N ARG A 190 -5.82 -9.00 -5.56
CA ARG A 190 -4.98 -10.15 -5.96
C ARG A 190 -4.40 -9.99 -7.36
N GLU A 191 -5.13 -9.36 -8.27
CA GLU A 191 -4.66 -9.10 -9.63
C GLU A 191 -3.54 -8.05 -9.65
N VAL A 192 -3.72 -6.93 -8.94
CA VAL A 192 -2.71 -5.85 -8.86
C VAL A 192 -1.43 -6.31 -8.15
N LEU A 193 -1.57 -7.17 -7.14
CA LEU A 193 -0.45 -7.75 -6.39
C LEU A 193 0.14 -9.02 -7.04
N CYS A 194 -0.32 -9.40 -8.23
CA CYS A 194 0.12 -10.58 -8.99
C CYS A 194 0.03 -11.92 -8.24
N CYS A 195 -0.89 -12.04 -7.28
CA CYS A 195 -1.07 -13.23 -6.45
C CYS A 195 -2.45 -13.87 -6.65
N LYS A 196 -2.98 -13.84 -7.88
CA LYS A 196 -4.27 -14.47 -8.21
C LYS A 196 -4.26 -15.99 -7.97
N HIS A 197 -3.13 -16.64 -8.25
CA HIS A 197 -2.94 -18.08 -8.12
C HIS A 197 -2.07 -18.47 -6.92
N THR A 198 -1.73 -17.50 -6.08
CA THR A 198 -0.89 -17.69 -4.90
C THR A 198 -1.74 -17.28 -3.71
N TYR A 199 -1.90 -18.16 -2.71
CA TYR A 199 -2.81 -17.97 -1.56
C TYR A 199 -4.30 -18.10 -1.90
N GLU A 200 -4.76 -19.25 -2.40
CA GLU A 200 -6.17 -19.49 -2.73
C GLU A 200 -7.11 -19.13 -1.58
N ARG A 201 -6.76 -19.53 -0.35
CA ARG A 201 -7.51 -19.18 0.86
C ARG A 201 -7.26 -17.72 1.23
N PHE A 202 -8.33 -16.99 1.54
CA PHE A 202 -8.21 -15.60 1.99
C PHE A 202 -7.43 -15.46 3.30
N SER A 203 -7.46 -16.46 4.19
CA SER A 203 -6.65 -16.48 5.42
C SER A 203 -5.15 -16.39 5.12
N ASP A 204 -4.69 -17.10 4.09
CA ASP A 204 -3.29 -17.13 3.71
C ASP A 204 -2.90 -15.83 3.01
N PHE A 205 -3.77 -15.31 2.15
CA PHE A 205 -3.60 -14.00 1.53
C PHE A 205 -3.50 -12.90 2.60
N ARG A 206 -4.41 -12.90 3.57
CA ARG A 206 -4.40 -11.97 4.70
C ARG A 206 -3.07 -12.06 5.46
N ARG A 207 -2.64 -13.27 5.86
CA ARG A 207 -1.43 -13.48 6.66
C ARG A 207 -0.14 -13.10 5.92
N HIS A 208 0.01 -13.56 4.68
CA HIS A 208 1.27 -13.44 3.94
C HIS A 208 1.41 -12.14 3.14
N VAL A 209 0.29 -11.49 2.81
CA VAL A 209 0.26 -10.28 2.00
C VAL A 209 -0.15 -9.08 2.84
N LEU A 210 -1.37 -9.07 3.39
CA LEU A 210 -1.92 -7.88 4.05
C LEU A 210 -1.25 -7.59 5.40
N GLU A 211 -1.14 -8.57 6.28
CA GLU A 211 -0.52 -8.36 7.60
C GLU A 211 0.99 -8.16 7.48
N ARG A 212 1.65 -8.89 6.56
CA ARG A 212 3.07 -8.67 6.29
C ARG A 212 3.33 -7.25 5.77
N ALA A 213 2.56 -6.78 4.80
CA ALA A 213 2.69 -5.42 4.28
C ALA A 213 2.38 -4.37 5.34
N ARG A 214 1.37 -4.61 6.17
CA ARG A 214 1.00 -3.71 7.27
C ARG A 214 2.15 -3.52 8.25
N THR A 215 2.79 -4.60 8.69
CA THR A 215 3.94 -4.52 9.61
C THR A 215 5.12 -3.82 8.96
N GLU A 216 5.54 -4.26 7.77
CA GLU A 216 6.71 -3.67 7.09
C GLU A 216 6.52 -2.16 6.82
N ILE A 217 5.35 -1.76 6.33
CA ILE A 217 5.05 -0.36 6.02
C ILE A 217 4.99 0.48 7.31
N ARG A 218 4.34 -0.03 8.36
CA ARG A 218 4.26 0.69 9.65
C ARG A 218 5.65 0.94 10.23
N ASP A 219 6.54 -0.04 10.17
CA ASP A 219 7.84 0.05 10.83
C ASP A 219 8.87 0.85 10.03
N THR A 220 8.63 1.08 8.73
CA THR A 220 9.65 1.62 7.81
C THR A 220 9.24 2.91 7.11
N CYS A 221 7.94 3.15 6.90
CA CYS A 221 7.46 4.21 6.02
C CYS A 221 6.83 5.40 6.77
N ASP A 222 6.72 6.50 6.06
CA ASP A 222 6.07 7.76 6.45
C ASP A 222 4.55 7.67 6.65
N THR A 223 3.95 6.56 6.21
CA THR A 223 2.52 6.30 6.30
C THR A 223 2.29 4.87 6.73
N TYR A 224 1.17 4.62 7.38
CA TYR A 224 0.69 3.27 7.66
C TYR A 224 -0.78 3.13 7.31
N TYR A 225 -1.31 1.91 7.38
CA TYR A 225 -2.73 1.68 7.16
C TYR A 225 -3.32 0.70 8.17
N THR A 226 -4.61 0.86 8.38
CA THR A 226 -5.48 -0.18 8.94
C THR A 226 -6.44 -0.63 7.83
N TYR A 227 -7.10 -1.77 8.01
CA TYR A 227 -8.06 -2.23 7.02
C TYR A 227 -9.18 -3.03 7.67
N SER A 228 -10.35 -3.01 7.02
CA SER A 228 -11.47 -3.91 7.31
C SER A 228 -11.80 -4.74 6.07
N VAL A 229 -12.41 -5.91 6.30
CA VAL A 229 -12.81 -6.83 5.23
C VAL A 229 -14.32 -6.88 5.18
N GLU A 230 -14.88 -6.44 4.06
CA GLU A 230 -16.30 -6.56 3.76
C GLU A 230 -16.58 -7.99 3.30
N ARG A 231 -17.62 -8.59 3.89
CA ARG A 231 -17.98 -9.98 3.66
C ARG A 231 -19.43 -10.08 3.19
N ASP A 232 -19.65 -10.92 2.20
CA ASP A 232 -20.98 -11.41 1.82
C ASP A 232 -21.13 -12.81 2.41
N GLY A 233 -21.90 -12.90 3.50
CA GLY A 233 -21.94 -14.07 4.38
C GLY A 233 -20.55 -14.44 4.90
N ARG A 234 -20.05 -15.61 4.49
CA ARG A 234 -18.71 -16.11 4.86
C ARG A 234 -17.61 -15.74 3.86
N THR A 235 -17.97 -15.16 2.71
CA THR A 235 -17.04 -14.89 1.61
C THR A 235 -16.52 -13.46 1.73
N PRO A 236 -15.20 -13.24 1.79
CA PRO A 236 -14.63 -11.90 1.74
C PRO A 236 -14.72 -11.33 0.32
N VAL A 237 -15.33 -10.16 0.16
CA VAL A 237 -15.62 -9.55 -1.15
C VAL A 237 -14.73 -8.34 -1.40
N ARG A 238 -14.55 -7.47 -0.40
CA ARG A 238 -13.73 -6.25 -0.53
C ARG A 238 -12.81 -6.04 0.67
N VAL A 239 -11.70 -5.34 0.42
CA VAL A 239 -10.80 -4.83 1.45
C VAL A 239 -10.88 -3.31 1.43
N ARG A 240 -11.20 -2.72 2.58
CA ARG A 240 -11.26 -1.28 2.80
C ARG A 240 -10.04 -0.88 3.61
N PHE A 241 -9.14 -0.11 3.00
CA PHE A 241 -7.95 0.44 3.62
C PHE A 241 -8.24 1.84 4.17
N PHE A 242 -7.81 2.09 5.40
CA PHE A 242 -7.80 3.40 6.04
C PHE A 242 -6.34 3.82 6.21
N ILE A 243 -5.98 4.96 5.64
CA ILE A 243 -4.60 5.41 5.48
C ILE A 243 -4.33 6.50 6.50
N HIS A 244 -3.23 6.34 7.23
CA HIS A 244 -2.83 7.22 8.32
C HIS A 244 -1.43 7.75 8.05
N ARG A 245 -1.20 9.02 8.40
CA ARG A 245 0.14 9.58 8.50
C ARG A 245 0.59 9.51 9.94
N TRP A 246 1.90 9.42 10.14
CA TRP A 246 2.47 9.70 11.45
C TRP A 246 2.35 11.21 11.68
N ASP A 247 1.29 11.64 12.37
CA ASP A 247 1.27 12.97 12.96
C ASP A 247 2.13 12.93 14.22
N GLU A 248 3.03 13.90 14.38
CA GLU A 248 3.83 14.09 15.60
C GLU A 248 2.96 14.42 16.83
N SER A 249 1.64 14.58 16.68
CA SER A 249 0.71 15.04 17.72
C SER A 249 -0.44 14.09 18.10
N GLU A 250 -0.58 12.90 17.51
CA GLU A 250 -1.66 11.98 17.89
C GLU A 250 -1.13 10.58 18.19
N THR A 251 -1.07 10.25 19.48
CA THR A 251 -0.83 8.87 19.92
C THR A 251 -1.90 7.94 19.33
N PRO A 252 -1.52 6.82 18.68
CA PRO A 252 -2.49 5.92 18.08
C PRO A 252 -3.45 5.39 19.14
N THR A 253 -4.73 5.72 19.04
CA THR A 253 -5.76 5.06 19.84
C THR A 253 -5.84 3.60 19.38
N PRO A 254 -5.66 2.60 20.26
CA PRO A 254 -5.78 1.21 19.88
C PRO A 254 -7.20 0.94 19.38
N LEU A 255 -7.32 0.42 18.16
CA LEU A 255 -8.60 -0.09 17.67
C LEU A 255 -9.05 -1.28 18.55
N PRO A 256 -10.35 -1.43 18.82
CA PRO A 256 -10.88 -2.60 19.51
C PRO A 256 -10.43 -3.86 18.78
N ARG A 257 -9.80 -4.79 19.51
CA ARG A 257 -9.53 -6.13 18.98
C ARG A 257 -10.89 -6.78 18.76
N ASP A 258 -11.15 -7.28 17.54
CA ASP A 258 -12.31 -8.12 17.26
C ASP A 258 -12.33 -9.26 18.29
N GLY A 259 -13.26 -9.18 19.23
CA GLY A 259 -13.44 -10.16 20.29
C GLY A 259 -13.92 -11.47 19.70
N ASN A 260 -13.01 -12.40 19.49
CA ASN A 260 -13.32 -13.82 19.41
C ASN A 260 -12.14 -14.66 19.88
N GLU A 261 -11.86 -14.60 21.18
CA GLU A 261 -11.15 -15.66 21.90
C GLU A 261 -12.19 -16.42 22.71
N GLY A 262 -12.74 -17.48 22.09
CA GLY A 262 -13.50 -18.50 22.80
C GLY A 262 -12.63 -19.10 23.90
N GLY A 263 -13.18 -19.17 25.11
CA GLY A 263 -12.48 -19.53 26.33
C GLY A 263 -11.73 -20.85 26.26
N ALA A 264 -10.47 -20.81 26.71
CA ALA A 264 -9.73 -21.98 27.14
C ALA A 264 -10.32 -22.45 28.49
N GLY A 265 -11.27 -23.38 28.42
CA GLY A 265 -11.70 -24.17 29.57
C GLY A 265 -10.65 -25.24 29.90
N SER A 266 -10.00 -25.05 31.05
CA SER A 266 -9.24 -26.01 31.86
C SER A 266 -9.48 -27.51 31.53
N CYS A 267 -8.42 -28.22 31.15
CA CYS A 267 -8.36 -29.68 31.18
C CYS A 267 -7.27 -30.14 32.16
N ASP A 268 -7.70 -30.63 33.32
CA ASP A 268 -6.92 -31.57 34.14
C ASP A 268 -7.70 -32.89 34.27
N ARG A 269 -6.92 -33.94 34.42
CA ARG A 269 -7.11 -35.37 34.10
C ARG A 269 -8.21 -36.08 34.88
N THR A 270 -8.80 -37.14 34.28
CA THR A 270 -8.52 -38.55 34.64
C THR A 270 -9.13 -39.59 33.68
N ARG A 271 -8.40 -40.71 33.58
CA ARG A 271 -8.67 -42.04 32.97
C ARG A 271 -10.11 -42.59 33.00
N GLY A 272 -10.43 -43.45 32.02
CA GLY A 272 -11.20 -44.68 32.26
C GLY A 272 -12.24 -45.05 31.20
N ASP A 273 -11.84 -45.94 30.29
CA ASP A 273 -12.54 -47.02 29.56
C ASP A 273 -14.08 -47.08 29.36
N ASP A 274 -14.39 -47.66 28.19
CA ASP A 274 -15.53 -48.52 27.82
C ASP A 274 -16.85 -47.96 27.20
N LYS A 275 -16.97 -48.33 25.92
CA LYS A 275 -18.12 -48.98 25.23
C LYS A 275 -19.40 -48.21 24.81
N VAL A 276 -19.61 -48.31 23.48
CA VAL A 276 -20.83 -48.77 22.74
C VAL A 276 -22.13 -47.95 22.82
N GLY A 277 -22.70 -47.63 21.65
CA GLY A 277 -24.15 -47.79 21.43
C GLY A 277 -24.94 -46.60 20.88
N ALA A 278 -25.16 -46.63 19.56
CA ALA A 278 -26.38 -46.32 18.79
C ALA A 278 -27.54 -45.45 19.34
N ALA A 279 -28.07 -44.66 18.39
CA ALA A 279 -29.49 -44.48 18.01
C ALA A 279 -30.27 -43.22 18.43
N ASP A 280 -30.84 -42.61 17.38
CA ASP A 280 -32.23 -42.15 17.21
C ASP A 280 -32.75 -40.81 17.79
N LYS A 281 -32.99 -39.90 16.82
CA LYS A 281 -34.29 -39.34 16.38
C LYS A 281 -35.14 -38.37 17.25
N ILE A 282 -35.55 -37.32 16.53
CA ILE A 282 -36.87 -36.63 16.47
C ILE A 282 -37.14 -35.41 17.38
N GLY A 283 -37.65 -34.35 16.71
CA GLY A 283 -38.72 -33.47 17.22
C GLY A 283 -38.25 -32.04 17.56
N SER A 284 -38.45 -31.02 16.72
CA SER A 284 -39.71 -30.30 16.42
C SER A 284 -39.99 -29.10 17.36
N GLN A 285 -40.12 -27.93 16.72
CA GLN A 285 -40.90 -26.74 17.09
C GLN A 285 -40.36 -25.67 18.08
N ARG A 286 -40.21 -24.46 17.53
CA ARG A 286 -40.31 -23.12 18.15
C ARG A 286 -41.81 -22.76 18.37
N PRO A 287 -42.23 -21.54 18.81
CA PRO A 287 -41.49 -20.37 19.33
C PRO A 287 -42.09 -19.78 20.63
N GLY A 288 -41.40 -18.81 21.23
CA GLY A 288 -41.95 -17.94 22.27
C GLY A 288 -41.30 -16.57 22.22
N GLU A 289 -42.10 -15.57 21.87
CA GLU A 289 -41.78 -14.14 21.91
C GLU A 289 -41.38 -13.68 23.31
N ASN A 290 -40.47 -12.71 23.38
CA ASN A 290 -40.48 -11.76 24.49
C ASN A 290 -39.86 -10.44 24.05
N ALA A 291 -40.75 -9.46 23.87
CA ALA A 291 -40.43 -8.04 23.88
C ALA A 291 -40.22 -7.59 25.34
N ARG A 292 -39.14 -6.84 25.60
CA ARG A 292 -38.97 -5.96 26.76
C ARG A 292 -38.21 -4.73 26.25
N GLU A 293 -38.89 -3.59 26.13
CA GLU A 293 -38.94 -2.54 27.16
C GLU A 293 -37.55 -2.11 27.60
N TRP A 294 -37.12 -0.94 27.13
CA TRP A 294 -36.05 -0.15 27.75
C TRP A 294 -36.66 1.16 28.21
N GLU A 295 -36.73 1.29 29.53
CA GLU A 295 -37.06 2.52 30.26
C GLU A 295 -36.00 3.59 30.00
N MET A 296 -36.46 4.82 29.81
CA MET A 296 -35.64 6.02 29.91
C MET A 296 -35.37 6.35 31.39
N SER A 297 -34.20 6.90 31.67
CA SER A 297 -33.99 7.83 32.78
C SER A 297 -32.88 8.83 32.49
N PRO A 298 -32.89 9.98 33.18
CA PRO A 298 -32.62 11.28 32.59
C PRO A 298 -31.24 11.82 32.98
N ASP A 299 -30.55 12.45 32.04
CA ASP A 299 -29.65 13.56 32.36
C ASP A 299 -29.45 14.41 31.09
N GLY A 300 -29.86 15.67 31.20
CA GLY A 300 -29.78 16.65 30.12
C GLY A 300 -28.37 17.24 30.03
N ALA A 301 -27.65 16.86 28.98
CA ALA A 301 -26.58 17.66 28.36
C ALA A 301 -26.55 17.36 26.85
N PRO A 302 -26.34 18.35 25.97
CA PRO A 302 -26.48 18.14 24.53
C PRO A 302 -25.30 17.31 23.99
N ALA A 303 -25.58 16.11 23.51
CA ALA A 303 -24.62 15.31 22.75
C ALA A 303 -24.35 16.02 21.42
N ALA A 304 -23.08 16.36 21.16
CA ALA A 304 -22.62 16.71 19.83
C ALA A 304 -23.02 15.59 18.86
N GLU A 305 -23.70 15.94 17.78
CA GLU A 305 -24.28 15.01 16.81
C GLU A 305 -23.14 14.27 16.08
N VAL A 306 -22.70 13.14 16.65
CA VAL A 306 -21.79 12.20 16.00
C VAL A 306 -22.59 11.59 14.85
N ALA A 307 -22.26 12.00 13.62
CA ALA A 307 -22.91 11.49 12.43
C ALA A 307 -22.85 9.96 12.41
N SER A 308 -24.02 9.31 12.37
CA SER A 308 -24.16 7.86 12.26
C SER A 308 -23.29 7.33 11.10
N PRO A 309 -22.59 6.18 11.26
CA PRO A 309 -21.74 5.59 10.22
C PRO A 309 -22.41 5.48 8.84
N SER A 310 -23.74 5.33 8.82
CA SER A 310 -24.55 5.29 7.60
C SER A 310 -24.52 6.61 6.82
N ARG A 311 -24.52 7.77 7.49
CA ARG A 311 -24.46 9.10 6.86
C ARG A 311 -23.06 9.45 6.33
N LEU A 312 -22.02 8.86 6.90
CA LEU A 312 -20.65 8.97 6.38
C LEU A 312 -20.45 8.10 5.13
N LEU A 313 -21.15 6.97 5.05
CA LEU A 313 -21.15 6.08 3.88
C LEU A 313 -21.88 6.70 2.68
N GLU A 314 -23.06 7.31 2.88
CA GLU A 314 -23.77 8.02 1.79
C GLU A 314 -22.94 9.17 1.23
N ARG A 315 -22.31 9.98 2.10
CA ARG A 315 -21.43 11.08 1.65
C ARG A 315 -20.19 10.58 0.89
N ALA A 316 -19.65 9.42 1.24
CA ALA A 316 -18.50 8.83 0.57
C ALA A 316 -18.87 8.19 -0.79
N GLU A 317 -20.06 7.59 -0.90
CA GLU A 317 -20.59 7.06 -2.16
C GLU A 317 -20.98 8.17 -3.14
N ASP A 318 -21.54 9.27 -2.64
CA ASP A 318 -21.84 10.46 -3.45
C ASP A 318 -20.58 11.12 -4.00
N GLN A 319 -19.51 11.23 -3.19
CA GLN A 319 -18.22 11.75 -3.64
C GLN A 319 -17.52 10.82 -4.64
N TYR A 320 -17.69 9.50 -4.50
CA TYR A 320 -17.16 8.53 -5.44
C TYR A 320 -17.88 8.59 -6.79
N ASN A 321 -19.20 8.73 -6.79
CA ASN A 321 -20.01 8.83 -8.01
C ASN A 321 -19.78 10.15 -8.78
N LEU A 322 -19.50 11.25 -8.07
CA LEU A 322 -19.11 12.53 -8.69
C LEU A 322 -17.73 12.49 -9.36
N TYR A 323 -16.88 11.52 -9.03
CA TYR A 323 -15.52 11.39 -9.55
C TYR A 323 -15.39 10.36 -10.69
N VAL A 324 -16.43 9.54 -10.88
CA VAL A 324 -16.50 8.48 -11.91
C VAL A 324 -17.37 8.91 -13.11
N SER A 325 -18.00 10.08 -13.03
CA SER A 325 -18.68 10.77 -14.15
C SER A 325 -17.78 11.79 -14.83
#